data_AF-G9AGM4-F1
#
_entry.id   AF-G9AGM4-F1
#
_cell.length_a   1.000
_cell.length_b   1.000
_cell.length_c   1.000
_cell.angle_alpha   90.00
_cell.angle_beta   90.00
_cell.angle_gamma   90.00
#
_symmetry.space_group_name_H-M   'P 1'
#
loop_
_entity.id
_entity.type
_entity.pdbx_description
1 polymer ?
#
loop_
_entity_poly.entity_id
_entity_poly.type
_entity_poly.pdbx_seq_one_letter_code
_entity_poly.pdbx_strand_id
1 'polypeptide(L)'
;MTLGRYTELPHLADLNAGIEAVWLSVSSREDTYRVLPDGRCDIILKFTIKRRPISELTPIVTGPTTGFYDVPLEPGTGFVGVRLRPGYFQKILGLEPLQLRGGGLVGDAALDLCPGLKALCTPALDEEELVDRLVRFVHKRYAESDFEVALLSRNIMSALHASGGRLRIADVASMHGVCERTARRVLHRAIGLSPKAFASIIQFHRALRLLRDHRLSLADAALEAGFADQSHMCRVFQRMGGFSPARLPEVTLVTISD
;
A
#
# COMPACT_ATOMS: atom_id res chain seq x y z
N MET A 1 19.19 5.12 -20.87
CA MET A 1 18.69 3.75 -20.62
C MET A 1 18.28 3.68 -19.17
N THR A 2 17.01 3.43 -18.91
CA THR A 2 16.39 3.76 -17.63
C THR A 2 16.58 2.65 -16.60
N LEU A 3 17.34 3.02 -15.57
CA LEU A 3 17.74 2.22 -14.42
C LEU A 3 16.52 1.79 -13.59
N GLY A 4 16.54 0.56 -13.08
CA GLY A 4 15.80 0.20 -11.86
C GLY A 4 14.32 0.58 -11.78
N ARG A 5 13.54 0.53 -12.86
CA ARG A 5 12.21 1.17 -12.89
C ARG A 5 11.14 0.29 -12.24
N TYR A 6 10.68 0.72 -11.06
CA TYR A 6 9.31 0.44 -10.63
C TYR A 6 8.35 0.81 -11.77
N THR A 7 7.55 -0.15 -12.21
CA THR A 7 6.61 -0.02 -13.31
C THR A 7 5.27 -0.59 -12.88
N GLU A 8 4.24 0.25 -12.85
CA GLU A 8 2.86 -0.21 -12.71
C GLU A 8 2.35 -0.78 -14.05
N LEU A 9 1.57 -1.85 -13.98
CA LEU A 9 0.96 -2.55 -15.10
C LEU A 9 -0.57 -2.29 -15.03
N PRO A 10 -1.03 -1.10 -15.43
CA PRO A 10 -2.41 -0.65 -15.17
C PRO A 10 -3.47 -1.51 -15.86
N HIS A 11 -3.12 -2.18 -16.97
CA HIS A 11 -4.02 -3.11 -17.67
C HIS A 11 -4.36 -4.37 -16.87
N LEU A 12 -3.61 -4.67 -15.80
CA LEU A 12 -3.85 -5.79 -14.89
C LEU A 12 -4.56 -5.37 -13.60
N ALA A 13 -4.87 -4.08 -13.42
CA ALA A 13 -5.68 -3.65 -12.30
C ALA A 13 -7.12 -4.17 -12.45
N ASP A 14 -7.66 -4.74 -11.37
CA ASP A 14 -9.06 -5.15 -11.28
C ASP A 14 -9.63 -4.73 -9.92
N LEU A 15 -10.23 -3.54 -9.92
CA LEU A 15 -10.81 -2.95 -8.72
C LEU A 15 -11.99 -3.75 -8.15
N ASN A 16 -12.63 -4.62 -8.96
CA ASN A 16 -13.73 -5.47 -8.53
C ASN A 16 -13.21 -6.68 -7.75
N ALA A 17 -12.11 -7.27 -8.21
CA ALA A 17 -11.38 -8.34 -7.52
C ALA A 17 -10.48 -7.84 -6.36
N GLY A 18 -10.38 -6.52 -6.18
CA GLY A 18 -9.59 -5.91 -5.11
C GLY A 18 -8.12 -5.66 -5.46
N ILE A 19 -7.75 -5.75 -6.73
CA ILE A 19 -6.42 -5.42 -7.24
C ILE A 19 -6.39 -3.93 -7.57
N GLU A 20 -5.76 -3.12 -6.71
CA GLU A 20 -5.59 -1.66 -6.94
C GLU A 20 -4.50 -1.40 -7.98
N ALA A 21 -3.39 -2.12 -7.89
CA ALA A 21 -2.30 -2.03 -8.84
C ALA A 21 -1.53 -3.35 -8.90
N VAL A 22 -0.97 -3.64 -10.07
CA VAL A 22 0.04 -4.67 -10.28
C VAL A 22 1.32 -3.98 -10.69
N TRP A 23 2.45 -4.37 -10.14
CA TRP A 23 3.72 -3.68 -10.39
C TRP A 23 4.90 -4.64 -10.45
N LEU A 24 5.93 -4.22 -11.19
CA LEU A 24 7.20 -4.91 -11.34
C LEU A 24 8.33 -3.92 -11.08
N SER A 25 9.38 -4.37 -10.40
CA SER A 25 10.63 -3.63 -10.25
C SER A 25 11.80 -4.59 -10.38
N VAL A 26 12.84 -4.21 -11.12
CA VAL A 26 14.09 -4.97 -11.23
C VAL A 26 15.23 -3.99 -11.07
N SER A 27 16.09 -4.20 -10.08
CA SER A 27 17.25 -3.33 -9.87
C SER A 27 18.43 -3.73 -10.74
N SER A 28 19.04 -2.75 -11.41
CA SER A 28 20.26 -2.94 -12.21
C SER A 28 21.53 -2.48 -11.49
N ARG A 29 21.39 -1.85 -10.31
CA ARG A 29 22.50 -1.30 -9.52
C ARG A 29 22.20 -1.42 -8.03
N GLU A 30 23.21 -1.21 -7.20
CA GLU A 30 23.00 -1.04 -5.77
C GLU A 30 22.31 0.30 -5.51
N ASP A 31 21.20 0.28 -4.78
CA ASP A 31 20.41 1.46 -4.44
C ASP A 31 19.57 1.19 -3.18
N THR A 32 18.80 2.19 -2.74
CA THR A 32 17.82 2.02 -1.67
C THR A 32 16.50 2.65 -2.09
N TYR A 33 15.42 1.88 -2.02
CA TYR A 33 14.07 2.38 -2.31
C TYR A 33 13.32 2.68 -1.02
N ARG A 34 12.88 3.93 -0.88
CA ARG A 34 12.07 4.35 0.25
C ARG A 34 10.59 4.07 0.01
N VAL A 35 10.00 3.23 0.85
CA VAL A 35 8.56 2.97 0.85
C VAL A 35 7.88 3.93 1.79
N LEU A 36 6.88 4.66 1.29
CA LEU A 36 6.07 5.60 2.06
C LEU A 36 4.78 4.92 2.57
N PRO A 37 4.27 5.32 3.75
CA PRO A 37 3.01 4.79 4.25
C PRO A 37 1.86 5.25 3.35
N ASP A 38 1.09 4.33 2.81
CA ASP A 38 -0.09 4.59 1.97
C ASP A 38 -1.37 3.95 2.52
N GLY A 39 -1.26 3.12 3.57
CA GLY A 39 -2.41 2.41 4.17
C GLY A 39 -2.92 1.25 3.34
N ARG A 40 -2.15 0.78 2.35
CA ARG A 40 -2.43 -0.43 1.58
C ARG A 40 -1.65 -1.63 2.15
N CYS A 41 -1.99 -2.79 1.61
CA CYS A 41 -1.27 -4.02 1.83
C CYS A 41 -0.92 -4.62 0.47
N ASP A 42 0.29 -5.16 0.34
CA ASP A 42 0.78 -5.74 -0.90
C ASP A 42 1.14 -7.21 -0.68
N ILE A 43 0.88 -8.04 -1.70
CA ILE A 43 1.44 -9.38 -1.83
C ILE A 43 2.57 -9.27 -2.86
N ILE A 44 3.78 -9.66 -2.48
CA ILE A 44 4.98 -9.44 -3.26
C ILE A 44 5.75 -10.76 -3.39
N LEU A 45 6.34 -11.00 -4.55
CA LEU A 45 7.38 -12.01 -4.73
C LEU A 45 8.69 -11.28 -5.00
N LYS A 46 9.64 -11.41 -4.07
CA LYS A 46 11.03 -11.04 -4.29
C LYS A 46 11.72 -12.17 -5.05
N PHE A 47 12.55 -11.81 -6.03
CA PHE A 47 13.34 -12.76 -6.80
C PHE A 47 14.74 -12.24 -7.14
N THR A 48 15.61 -13.13 -7.60
CA THR A 48 16.96 -12.77 -8.06
C THR A 48 17.20 -13.28 -9.48
N ILE A 49 17.61 -12.39 -10.38
CA ILE A 49 17.98 -12.70 -11.77
C ILE A 49 19.47 -13.06 -11.85
N LYS A 50 19.83 -14.22 -11.30
CA LYS A 50 21.19 -14.79 -11.48
C LYS A 50 21.26 -15.74 -12.68
N ARG A 51 20.24 -16.58 -12.84
CA ARG A 51 20.09 -17.58 -13.90
C ARG A 51 18.61 -17.73 -14.23
N ARG A 52 18.31 -18.20 -15.44
CA ARG A 52 16.97 -18.62 -15.83
C ARG A 52 16.88 -20.16 -15.81
N PRO A 53 15.74 -20.75 -15.40
CA PRO A 53 14.53 -20.08 -14.88
C PRO A 53 14.78 -19.40 -13.52
N ILE A 54 13.98 -18.39 -13.19
CA ILE A 54 13.97 -17.72 -11.89
C ILE A 54 13.48 -18.74 -10.85
N SER A 55 14.33 -19.12 -9.90
CA SER A 55 14.01 -20.15 -8.89
C SER A 55 14.14 -19.68 -7.45
N GLU A 56 14.96 -18.65 -7.19
CA GLU A 56 15.08 -18.02 -5.87
C GLU A 56 13.91 -17.05 -5.68
N LEU A 57 12.82 -17.53 -5.07
CA LEU A 57 11.61 -16.74 -4.80
C LEU A 57 11.35 -16.62 -3.30
N THR A 58 11.06 -15.43 -2.83
CA THR A 58 10.67 -15.17 -1.45
C THR A 58 9.33 -14.42 -1.42
N PRO A 59 8.26 -15.02 -0.88
CA PRO A 59 6.99 -14.34 -0.73
C PRO A 59 7.08 -13.33 0.42
N ILE A 60 6.45 -12.18 0.21
CA ILE A 60 6.40 -11.08 1.16
C ILE A 60 4.94 -10.61 1.21
N VAL A 61 4.43 -10.40 2.41
CA VAL A 61 3.12 -9.76 2.61
C VAL A 61 3.31 -8.53 3.46
N THR A 62 2.99 -7.36 2.93
CA THR A 62 3.14 -6.11 3.67
C THR A 62 1.82 -5.69 4.30
N GLY A 63 1.90 -5.24 5.55
CA GLY A 63 0.80 -4.61 6.25
C GLY A 63 0.83 -3.09 6.14
N PRO A 64 -0.20 -2.42 6.64
CA PRO A 64 -0.26 -0.97 6.65
C PRO A 64 0.78 -0.41 7.63
N THR A 65 1.58 0.55 7.17
CA THR A 65 2.55 1.28 8.00
C THR A 65 2.11 2.73 8.22
N THR A 66 2.62 3.36 9.28
CA THR A 66 2.42 4.79 9.56
C THR A 66 3.71 5.61 9.42
N GLY A 67 4.78 4.98 8.96
CA GLY A 67 6.12 5.54 8.78
C GLY A 67 6.79 4.90 7.57
N PHE A 68 7.81 5.58 7.05
CA PHE A 68 8.61 5.04 5.95
C PHE A 68 9.50 3.90 6.43
N TYR A 69 9.93 3.10 5.48
CA TYR A 69 11.05 2.19 5.65
C TYR A 69 11.82 2.11 4.33
N ASP A 70 13.10 1.79 4.44
CA ASP A 70 14.01 1.72 3.32
C ASP A 70 14.24 0.24 2.95
N VAL A 71 14.12 -0.06 1.65
CA VAL A 71 14.34 -1.39 1.09
C VAL A 71 15.66 -1.36 0.31
N PRO A 72 16.69 -2.09 0.75
CA PRO A 72 17.94 -2.17 0.00
C PRO A 72 17.71 -2.92 -1.31
N LEU A 73 18.26 -2.40 -2.39
CA LEU A 73 18.18 -2.97 -3.73
C LEU A 73 19.57 -3.39 -4.17
N GLU A 74 19.78 -4.70 -4.33
CA GLU A 74 21.00 -5.24 -4.92
C GLU A 74 20.82 -5.46 -6.43
N PRO A 75 21.88 -5.32 -7.25
CA PRO A 75 21.81 -5.64 -8.67
C PRO A 75 21.25 -7.05 -8.93
N GLY A 76 20.28 -7.15 -9.84
CA GLY A 76 19.61 -8.40 -10.17
C GLY A 76 18.47 -8.79 -9.20
N THR A 77 18.26 -8.07 -8.10
CA THR A 77 17.06 -8.25 -7.27
C THR A 77 15.85 -7.67 -7.99
N GLY A 78 14.78 -8.45 -8.07
CA GLY A 78 13.49 -8.02 -8.59
C GLY A 78 12.34 -8.28 -7.63
N PHE A 79 11.24 -7.60 -7.88
CA PHE A 79 9.99 -7.69 -7.14
C PHE A 79 8.82 -7.62 -8.11
N VAL A 80 7.91 -8.59 -8.05
CA VAL A 80 6.55 -8.44 -8.58
C VAL A 80 5.59 -8.29 -7.43
N GLY A 81 4.61 -7.39 -7.55
CA GLY A 81 3.67 -7.13 -6.48
C GLY A 81 2.26 -6.89 -6.98
N VAL A 82 1.29 -7.34 -6.18
CA VAL A 82 -0.11 -6.95 -6.27
C VAL A 82 -0.44 -6.14 -5.04
N ARG A 83 -0.84 -4.89 -5.26
CA ARG A 83 -1.39 -4.01 -4.24
C ARG A 83 -2.88 -4.25 -4.12
N LEU A 84 -3.33 -4.53 -2.90
CA LEU A 84 -4.72 -4.78 -2.62
C LEU A 84 -5.45 -3.48 -2.23
N ARG A 85 -6.68 -3.34 -2.72
CA ARG A 85 -7.58 -2.28 -2.27
C ARG A 85 -7.80 -2.39 -0.76
N PRO A 86 -7.87 -1.26 -0.04
CA PRO A 86 -8.26 -1.24 1.36
C PRO A 86 -9.53 -2.07 1.63
N GLY A 87 -9.49 -2.96 2.63
CA GLY A 87 -10.59 -3.86 2.98
C GLY A 87 -10.60 -5.23 2.29
N TYR A 88 -9.83 -5.43 1.22
CA TYR A 88 -9.79 -6.72 0.50
C TYR A 88 -8.75 -7.70 1.05
N PHE A 89 -7.85 -7.24 1.91
CA PHE A 89 -6.77 -8.04 2.48
C PHE A 89 -7.27 -9.35 3.11
N GLN A 90 -8.31 -9.27 3.96
CA GLN A 90 -8.91 -10.46 4.58
C GLN A 90 -9.63 -11.35 3.56
N LYS A 91 -10.25 -10.78 2.53
CA LYS A 91 -10.89 -11.58 1.47
C LYS A 91 -9.86 -12.44 0.74
N ILE A 92 -8.71 -11.86 0.40
CA ILE A 92 -7.67 -12.54 -0.40
C ILE A 92 -6.82 -13.49 0.46
N LEU A 93 -6.33 -13.02 1.61
CA LEU A 93 -5.35 -13.77 2.41
C LEU A 93 -5.96 -14.51 3.60
N GLY A 94 -7.21 -14.23 3.97
CA GLY A 94 -7.84 -14.81 5.16
C GLY A 94 -7.32 -14.22 6.48
N LEU A 95 -6.50 -13.17 6.43
CA LEU A 95 -5.88 -12.53 7.58
C LEU A 95 -6.43 -11.10 7.77
N GLU A 96 -6.55 -10.66 9.02
CA GLU A 96 -6.83 -9.25 9.30
C GLU A 96 -5.54 -8.42 9.15
N PRO A 97 -5.56 -7.23 8.54
CA PRO A 97 -4.37 -6.39 8.40
C PRO A 97 -3.70 -6.05 9.74
N LEU A 98 -4.44 -6.08 10.84
CA LEU A 98 -3.92 -5.84 12.19
C LEU A 98 -2.85 -6.87 12.59
N GLN A 99 -2.94 -8.10 12.07
CA GLN A 99 -1.94 -9.15 12.32
C GLN A 99 -0.58 -8.80 11.72
N LEU A 100 -0.53 -7.82 10.81
CA LEU A 100 0.69 -7.29 10.19
C LEU A 100 1.14 -5.95 10.79
N ARG A 101 0.57 -5.54 11.93
CA ARG A 101 0.97 -4.27 12.55
C ARG A 101 2.43 -4.36 12.99
N GLY A 102 3.27 -3.47 12.44
CA GLY A 102 4.69 -3.39 12.78
C GLY A 102 5.64 -3.89 11.69
N GLY A 103 5.13 -4.37 10.56
CA GLY A 103 5.99 -4.73 9.42
C GLY A 103 5.30 -5.61 8.38
N GLY A 104 6.10 -6.20 7.51
CA GLY A 104 5.67 -7.26 6.60
C GLY A 104 6.11 -8.64 7.09
N LEU A 105 5.47 -9.68 6.58
CA LEU A 105 5.91 -11.08 6.69
C LEU A 105 6.79 -11.39 5.49
N VAL A 106 7.87 -12.15 5.71
CA VAL A 106 8.85 -12.51 4.67
C VAL A 106 9.16 -14.00 4.77
N GLY A 107 9.20 -14.68 3.62
CA GLY A 107 9.60 -16.09 3.55
C GLY A 107 8.69 -17.00 4.36
N ASP A 108 9.27 -17.83 5.22
CA ASP A 108 8.55 -18.81 6.02
C ASP A 108 7.47 -18.17 6.90
N ALA A 109 7.70 -16.99 7.48
CA ALA A 109 6.68 -16.29 8.26
C ALA A 109 5.43 -15.91 7.43
N ALA A 110 5.61 -15.62 6.13
CA ALA A 110 4.49 -15.38 5.23
C ALA A 110 3.80 -16.69 4.84
N LEU A 111 4.55 -17.77 4.65
CA LEU A 111 4.02 -19.09 4.32
C LEU A 111 3.24 -19.71 5.50
N ASP A 112 3.71 -19.53 6.73
CA ASP A 112 3.06 -20.06 7.93
C ASP A 112 1.66 -19.45 8.13
N LEU A 113 1.53 -18.14 7.89
CA LEU A 113 0.25 -17.44 8.01
C LEU A 113 -0.61 -17.55 6.74
N CYS A 114 -0.01 -17.72 5.57
CA CYS A 114 -0.70 -17.89 4.30
C CYS A 114 -0.10 -19.05 3.46
N PRO A 115 -0.39 -20.32 3.80
CA PRO A 115 0.21 -21.48 3.13
C PRO A 115 -0.01 -21.52 1.61
N GLY A 116 -1.10 -20.91 1.13
CA GLY A 116 -1.39 -20.79 -0.30
C GLY A 116 -0.33 -20.04 -1.11
N LEU A 117 0.48 -19.18 -0.47
CA LEU A 117 1.58 -18.45 -1.13
C LEU A 117 2.68 -19.41 -1.60
N LYS A 118 2.79 -20.62 -1.04
CA LYS A 118 3.79 -21.62 -1.47
C LYS A 118 3.66 -21.97 -2.94
N ALA A 119 2.44 -21.97 -3.49
CA ALA A 119 2.19 -22.24 -4.90
C ALA A 119 2.77 -21.16 -5.84
N LEU A 120 3.08 -19.97 -5.31
CA LEU A 120 3.73 -18.89 -6.06
C LEU A 120 5.24 -19.10 -6.20
N CYS A 121 5.85 -19.89 -5.31
CA CYS A 121 7.29 -20.06 -5.15
C CYS A 121 7.86 -21.23 -5.96
N THR A 122 7.29 -21.53 -7.13
CA THR A 122 7.86 -22.49 -8.09
C THR A 122 8.74 -21.78 -9.12
N PRO A 123 9.69 -22.46 -9.78
CA PRO A 123 10.48 -21.81 -10.83
C PRO A 123 9.60 -21.15 -11.91
N ALA A 124 10.05 -20.03 -12.46
CA ALA A 124 9.38 -19.27 -13.51
C ALA A 124 10.36 -18.95 -14.65
N LEU A 125 9.89 -18.92 -15.89
CA LEU A 125 10.71 -18.62 -17.05
C LEU A 125 11.21 -17.17 -17.03
N ASP A 126 10.33 -16.26 -16.63
CA ASP A 126 10.51 -14.82 -16.62
C ASP A 126 9.64 -14.11 -15.58
N GLU A 127 9.77 -12.79 -15.54
CA GLU A 127 9.06 -11.89 -14.64
C GLU A 127 7.56 -11.81 -14.98
N GLU A 128 7.19 -11.95 -16.25
CA GLU A 128 5.81 -11.91 -16.73
C GLU A 128 5.02 -13.12 -16.20
N GLU A 129 5.63 -14.31 -16.22
CA GLU A 129 5.03 -15.51 -15.64
C GLU A 129 4.78 -15.35 -14.13
N LEU A 130 5.68 -14.66 -13.41
CA LEU A 130 5.50 -14.35 -11.99
C LEU A 130 4.34 -13.38 -11.75
N VAL A 131 4.21 -12.35 -12.59
CA VAL A 131 3.08 -11.41 -12.57
C VAL A 131 1.77 -12.16 -12.78
N ASP A 132 1.67 -12.96 -13.84
CA ASP A 132 0.47 -13.74 -14.17
C ASP A 132 0.09 -14.72 -13.07
N ARG A 133 1.09 -15.35 -12.44
CA ARG A 133 0.87 -16.27 -11.32
C ARG A 133 0.30 -15.55 -10.10
N LEU A 134 0.82 -14.36 -9.79
CA LEU A 134 0.37 -13.55 -8.66
C LEU A 134 -1.05 -13.01 -8.88
N VAL A 135 -1.36 -12.51 -10.07
CA VAL A 135 -2.71 -12.04 -10.45
C VAL A 135 -3.72 -13.20 -10.39
N ARG A 136 -3.40 -14.37 -10.97
CA ARG A 136 -4.24 -15.57 -10.90
C ARG A 136 -4.48 -16.03 -9.46
N PHE A 137 -3.47 -15.97 -8.61
CA PHE A 137 -3.63 -16.27 -7.18
C PHE A 137 -4.67 -15.35 -6.54
N VAL A 138 -4.58 -14.04 -6.76
CA VAL A 138 -5.56 -13.10 -6.18
C VAL A 138 -6.98 -13.34 -6.68
N HIS A 139 -7.18 -13.55 -7.99
CA HIS A 139 -8.50 -13.87 -8.53
C HIS A 139 -9.07 -15.18 -7.98
N LYS A 140 -8.24 -16.23 -7.91
CA LYS A 140 -8.65 -17.51 -7.33
C LYS A 140 -9.09 -17.33 -5.88
N ARG A 141 -8.26 -16.65 -5.08
CA ARG A 141 -8.55 -16.37 -3.67
C ARG A 141 -9.80 -15.52 -3.49
N TYR A 142 -10.03 -14.54 -4.37
CA TYR A 142 -11.24 -13.72 -4.37
C TYR A 142 -12.49 -14.57 -4.62
N ALA A 143 -12.46 -15.45 -5.63
CA ALA A 143 -13.58 -16.30 -6.03
C ALA A 143 -13.91 -17.40 -5.00
N GLU A 144 -12.90 -17.92 -4.31
CA GLU A 144 -13.05 -18.97 -3.29
C GLU A 144 -13.42 -18.45 -1.90
N SER A 145 -13.40 -17.12 -1.69
CA SER A 145 -13.57 -16.53 -0.36
C SER A 145 -14.99 -16.05 -0.12
N ASP A 146 -15.64 -16.63 0.89
CA ASP A 146 -16.96 -16.21 1.39
C ASP A 146 -16.91 -14.91 2.20
N PHE A 147 -15.73 -14.31 2.38
CA PHE A 147 -15.60 -13.06 3.13
C PHE A 147 -16.14 -11.87 2.32
N GLU A 148 -17.12 -11.18 2.90
CA GLU A 148 -17.72 -9.99 2.30
C GLU A 148 -17.09 -8.70 2.83
N VAL A 149 -16.68 -7.83 1.90
CA VAL A 149 -16.11 -6.53 2.24
C VAL A 149 -17.24 -5.60 2.70
N ALA A 150 -17.23 -5.26 4.00
CA ALA A 150 -18.29 -4.46 4.61
C ALA A 150 -18.52 -3.12 3.88
N LEU A 151 -19.74 -2.89 3.39
CA LEU A 151 -20.10 -1.63 2.70
C LEU A 151 -19.82 -0.39 3.57
N LEU A 152 -20.05 -0.50 4.89
CA LEU A 152 -19.79 0.59 5.82
C LEU A 152 -18.30 0.98 5.87
N SER A 153 -17.35 0.03 5.85
CA SER A 153 -15.92 0.38 5.85
C SER A 153 -15.56 1.11 4.56
N ARG A 154 -16.06 0.64 3.41
CA ARG A 154 -15.86 1.28 2.10
C ARG A 154 -16.38 2.71 2.09
N ASN A 155 -17.60 2.94 2.59
CA ASN A 155 -18.20 4.27 2.63
C ASN A 155 -17.41 5.23 3.55
N ILE A 156 -16.98 4.75 4.72
CA ILE A 156 -16.15 5.54 5.63
C ILE A 156 -14.81 5.91 4.97
N MET A 157 -14.14 4.96 4.32
CA MET A 157 -12.88 5.22 3.61
C MET A 157 -13.07 6.23 2.49
N SER A 158 -14.12 6.08 1.68
CA SER A 158 -14.46 7.01 0.61
C SER A 158 -14.71 8.42 1.14
N ALA A 159 -15.44 8.58 2.24
CA ALA A 159 -15.67 9.88 2.87
C ALA A 159 -14.37 10.53 3.38
N LEU A 160 -13.47 9.74 3.97
CA LEU A 160 -12.16 10.23 4.40
C LEU A 160 -11.30 10.64 3.21
N HIS A 161 -11.29 9.87 2.12
CA HIS A 161 -10.59 10.20 0.88
C HIS A 161 -11.13 11.50 0.23
N ALA A 162 -12.44 11.57 0.01
CA ALA A 162 -13.11 12.71 -0.60
C ALA A 162 -12.89 14.02 0.18
N SER A 163 -12.80 13.93 1.51
CA SER A 163 -12.51 15.09 2.37
C SER A 163 -11.02 15.41 2.50
N GLY A 164 -10.13 14.67 1.84
CA GLY A 164 -8.68 14.80 2.01
C GLY A 164 -8.22 14.52 3.45
N GLY A 165 -8.92 13.65 4.17
CA GLY A 165 -8.66 13.31 5.56
C GLY A 165 -9.12 14.36 6.58
N ARG A 166 -9.93 15.35 6.18
CA ARG A 166 -10.38 16.45 7.05
C ARG A 166 -11.59 16.08 7.92
N LEU A 167 -12.45 15.17 7.48
CA LEU A 167 -13.64 14.78 8.24
C LEU A 167 -13.26 14.02 9.52
N ARG A 168 -13.95 14.32 10.61
CA ARG A 168 -13.80 13.55 11.84
C ARG A 168 -14.59 12.26 11.71
N ILE A 169 -14.08 11.18 12.29
CA ILE A 169 -14.76 9.89 12.24
C ILE A 169 -16.15 9.93 12.92
N ALA A 170 -16.36 10.81 13.90
CA ALA A 170 -17.67 11.03 14.51
C ALA A 170 -18.70 11.59 13.50
N ASP A 171 -18.28 12.54 12.66
CA ASP A 171 -19.15 13.14 11.63
C ASP A 171 -19.52 12.10 10.57
N VAL A 172 -18.53 11.34 10.10
CA VAL A 172 -18.74 10.24 9.13
C VAL A 172 -19.64 9.15 9.73
N ALA A 173 -19.47 8.82 11.02
CA ALA A 173 -20.33 7.85 11.70
C ALA A 173 -21.79 8.32 11.75
N SER A 174 -22.02 9.60 12.07
CA SER A 174 -23.34 10.21 12.09
C SER A 174 -24.01 10.19 10.71
N MET A 175 -23.27 10.46 9.64
CA MET A 175 -23.78 10.40 8.26
C MET A 175 -24.29 9.00 7.85
N HIS A 176 -23.76 7.95 8.49
CA HIS A 176 -24.16 6.56 8.23
C HIS A 176 -25.04 5.96 9.33
N GLY A 177 -25.54 6.77 10.27
CA GLY A 177 -26.45 6.31 11.33
C GLY A 177 -25.81 5.31 12.31
N VAL A 178 -24.49 5.33 12.48
CA VAL A 178 -23.77 4.46 13.42
C VAL A 178 -23.05 5.25 14.49
N CYS A 179 -22.76 4.62 15.63
CA CYS A 179 -21.92 5.25 16.63
C CYS A 179 -20.44 5.27 16.21
N GLU A 180 -19.68 6.23 16.73
CA GLU A 180 -18.26 6.39 16.43
C GLU A 180 -17.44 5.13 16.75
N ARG A 181 -17.79 4.41 17.83
CA ARG A 181 -17.14 3.15 18.21
C ARG A 181 -17.28 2.10 17.10
N THR A 182 -18.46 1.98 16.49
CA THR A 182 -18.71 1.05 15.38
C THR A 182 -17.92 1.45 14.14
N ALA A 183 -17.95 2.73 13.76
CA ALA A 183 -17.19 3.25 12.62
C ALA A 183 -15.67 2.99 12.77
N ARG A 184 -15.11 3.30 13.95
CA ARG A 184 -13.71 3.01 14.30
C ARG A 184 -13.38 1.52 14.17
N ARG A 185 -14.20 0.65 14.74
CA ARG A 185 -13.98 -0.80 14.74
C ARG A 185 -14.00 -1.37 13.33
N VAL A 186 -15.01 -1.01 12.54
CA VAL A 186 -15.18 -1.51 11.17
C VAL A 186 -14.05 -1.02 10.26
N LEU A 187 -13.64 0.24 10.38
CA LEU A 187 -12.49 0.76 9.64
C LEU A 187 -11.19 0.06 10.07
N HIS A 188 -10.94 -0.02 11.38
CA HIS A 188 -9.73 -0.64 11.91
C HIS A 188 -9.57 -2.11 11.47
N ARG A 189 -10.68 -2.86 11.39
CA ARG A 189 -10.67 -4.22 10.86
C ARG A 189 -10.34 -4.27 9.37
N ALA A 190 -10.88 -3.33 8.59
CA ALA A 190 -10.69 -3.29 7.14
C ALA A 190 -9.26 -2.89 6.72
N ILE A 191 -8.61 -1.98 7.47
CA ILE A 191 -7.32 -1.40 7.06
C ILE A 191 -6.20 -1.49 8.10
N GLY A 192 -6.42 -2.10 9.26
CA GLY A 192 -5.41 -2.26 10.33
C GLY A 192 -4.95 -0.95 11.02
N LEU A 193 -5.49 0.19 10.60
CA LEU A 193 -5.14 1.54 11.08
C LEU A 193 -6.29 2.19 11.83
N SER A 194 -5.96 3.09 12.76
CA SER A 194 -6.96 4.00 13.33
C SER A 194 -7.44 5.00 12.26
N PRO A 195 -8.69 5.50 12.34
CA PRO A 195 -9.17 6.53 11.40
C PRO A 195 -8.26 7.76 11.34
N LYS A 196 -7.71 8.18 12.48
CA LYS A 196 -6.78 9.32 12.56
C LYS A 196 -5.47 9.04 11.83
N ALA A 197 -4.93 7.83 11.95
CA ALA A 197 -3.71 7.45 11.24
C ALA A 197 -3.96 7.42 9.73
N PHE A 198 -5.07 6.82 9.29
CA PHE A 198 -5.45 6.77 7.88
C PHE A 198 -5.70 8.17 7.30
N ALA A 199 -6.45 9.03 8.00
CA ALA A 199 -6.63 10.43 7.63
C ALA A 199 -5.30 11.17 7.51
N SER A 200 -4.37 10.98 8.45
CA SER A 200 -3.04 11.60 8.39
C SER A 200 -2.21 11.12 7.19
N ILE A 201 -2.38 9.87 6.74
CA ILE A 201 -1.75 9.35 5.52
C ILE A 201 -2.33 10.04 4.28
N ILE A 202 -3.66 10.16 4.20
CA ILE A 202 -4.34 10.87 3.10
C ILE A 202 -3.84 12.33 3.02
N GLN A 203 -3.78 13.02 4.15
CA GLN A 203 -3.28 14.39 4.24
C GLN A 203 -1.80 14.50 3.81
N PHE A 204 -0.96 13.56 4.24
CA PHE A 204 0.46 13.50 3.86
C PHE A 204 0.63 13.39 2.35
N HIS A 205 -0.04 12.42 1.71
CA HIS A 205 0.03 12.24 0.25
C HIS A 205 -0.59 13.40 -0.52
N ARG A 206 -1.65 14.02 0.02
CA ARG A 206 -2.23 15.25 -0.56
C ARG A 206 -1.23 16.39 -0.54
N ALA A 207 -0.59 16.69 0.61
CA ALA A 207 0.44 17.71 0.68
C ALA A 207 1.63 17.42 -0.24
N LEU A 208 2.05 16.15 -0.30
CA LEU A 208 3.15 15.74 -1.17
C LEU A 208 2.86 16.02 -2.65
N ARG A 209 1.64 15.71 -3.13
CA ARG A 209 1.18 16.07 -4.49
C ARG A 209 1.09 17.59 -4.69
N LEU A 210 0.55 18.33 -3.74
CA LEU A 210 0.44 19.79 -3.81
C LEU A 210 1.80 20.48 -3.92
N LEU A 211 2.81 19.97 -3.21
CA LEU A 211 4.17 20.50 -3.27
C LEU A 211 4.90 20.09 -4.55
N ARG A 212 4.80 18.82 -4.95
CA ARG A 212 5.56 18.27 -6.09
C ARG A 212 4.97 18.67 -7.43
N ASP A 213 3.66 18.49 -7.60
CA ASP A 213 2.99 18.57 -8.90
C ASP A 213 2.41 19.97 -9.12
N HIS A 214 1.85 20.57 -8.07
CA HIS A 214 1.23 21.90 -8.13
C HIS A 214 2.16 23.03 -7.65
N ARG A 215 3.32 22.70 -7.08
CA ARG A 215 4.37 23.66 -6.65
C ARG A 215 3.86 24.75 -5.70
N LEU A 216 2.91 24.42 -4.82
CA LEU A 216 2.41 25.35 -3.79
C LEU A 216 3.52 25.72 -2.79
N SER A 217 3.33 26.85 -2.09
CA SER A 217 4.14 27.18 -0.93
C SER A 217 3.92 26.16 0.20
N LEU A 218 4.89 26.04 1.13
CA LEU A 218 4.74 25.14 2.29
C LEU A 218 3.54 25.51 3.17
N ALA A 219 3.21 26.80 3.28
CA ALA A 219 2.07 27.26 4.07
C ALA A 219 0.75 26.90 3.38
N ASP A 220 0.63 27.18 2.08
CA ASP A 220 -0.58 26.88 1.31
C ASP A 220 -0.82 25.38 1.22
N ALA A 221 0.22 24.60 0.94
CA ALA A 221 0.12 23.14 0.90
C ALA A 221 -0.30 22.55 2.25
N ALA A 222 0.14 23.12 3.37
CA ALA A 222 -0.27 22.68 4.70
C ALA A 222 -1.78 22.89 4.91
N LEU A 223 -2.28 24.09 4.63
CA LEU A 223 -3.70 24.42 4.75
C LEU A 223 -4.55 23.60 3.78
N GLU A 224 -4.14 23.52 2.51
CA GLU A 224 -4.84 22.78 1.47
C GLU A 224 -4.81 21.26 1.67
N ALA A 225 -3.82 20.72 2.37
CA ALA A 225 -3.82 19.33 2.77
C ALA A 225 -4.58 19.07 4.08
N GLY A 226 -5.06 20.11 4.77
CA GLY A 226 -5.83 19.98 6.01
C GLY A 226 -4.98 19.85 7.29
N PHE A 227 -3.73 20.28 7.26
CA PHE A 227 -2.93 20.46 8.47
C PHE A 227 -3.32 21.75 9.19
N ALA A 228 -3.18 21.75 10.52
CA ALA A 228 -3.41 22.94 11.35
C ALA A 228 -2.46 24.10 10.97
N ASP A 229 -1.21 23.79 10.64
CA ASP A 229 -0.18 24.73 10.24
C ASP A 229 0.99 24.01 9.53
N GLN A 230 1.92 24.78 8.98
CA GLN A 230 3.12 24.27 8.31
C GLN A 230 4.01 23.43 9.25
N SER A 231 4.14 23.81 10.52
CA SER A 231 4.96 23.09 11.51
C SER A 231 4.41 21.70 11.82
N HIS A 232 3.08 21.55 11.82
CA HIS A 232 2.41 20.27 11.90
C HIS A 232 2.69 19.43 10.65
N MET A 233 2.55 20.00 9.46
CA MET A 233 2.89 19.30 8.21
C MET A 233 4.36 18.83 8.22
N CYS A 234 5.31 19.69 8.58
CA CYS A 234 6.74 19.34 8.66
C CYS A 234 6.99 18.15 9.60
N ARG A 235 6.38 18.12 10.79
CA ARG A 235 6.49 16.99 11.73
C ARG A 235 5.93 15.69 11.13
N VAL A 236 4.83 15.78 10.39
CA VAL A 236 4.24 14.62 9.72
C VAL A 236 5.14 14.11 8.60
N PHE A 237 5.73 14.99 7.78
CA PHE A 237 6.69 14.61 6.75
C PHE A 237 7.94 13.92 7.31
N GLN A 238 8.49 14.41 8.42
CA GLN A 238 9.61 13.74 9.08
C GLN A 238 9.22 12.36 9.60
N ARG A 239 8.06 12.23 10.25
CA ARG A 239 7.57 10.95 10.78
C ARG A 239 7.24 9.94 9.69
N MET A 240 6.55 10.38 8.62
CA MET A 240 5.98 9.50 7.60
C MET A 240 6.91 9.27 6.42
N GLY A 241 7.72 10.25 6.03
CA GLY A 241 8.62 10.16 4.88
C GLY A 241 10.12 10.23 5.21
N GLY A 242 10.48 10.69 6.42
CA GLY A 242 11.90 10.82 6.79
C GLY A 242 12.62 11.92 6.01
N PHE A 243 11.88 12.90 5.52
CA PHE A 243 12.43 14.05 4.79
C PHE A 243 11.64 15.32 5.10
N SER A 244 12.25 16.47 4.77
CA SER A 244 11.61 17.77 4.91
C SER A 244 10.72 18.06 3.71
N PRO A 245 9.51 18.63 3.88
CA PRO A 245 8.68 19.06 2.76
C PRO A 245 9.35 20.16 1.92
N ALA A 246 10.34 20.87 2.48
CA ALA A 246 11.12 21.87 1.75
C ALA A 246 12.15 21.28 0.78
N ARG A 247 12.44 19.97 0.88
CA ARG A 247 13.39 19.24 0.02
C ARG A 247 12.85 17.85 -0.24
N LEU A 248 11.93 17.77 -1.20
CA LEU A 248 11.34 16.49 -1.59
C LEU A 248 12.38 15.65 -2.33
N PRO A 249 12.58 14.38 -1.95
CA PRO A 249 13.34 13.45 -2.76
C PRO A 249 12.57 13.12 -4.05
N GLU A 250 13.27 12.60 -5.06
CA GLU A 250 12.60 11.89 -6.16
C GLU A 250 11.95 10.63 -5.59
N VAL A 251 10.65 10.72 -5.28
CA VAL A 251 9.83 9.60 -4.82
C VAL A 251 8.85 9.22 -5.90
N THR A 252 8.80 7.93 -6.23
CA THR A 252 7.70 7.37 -7.01
C THR A 252 6.47 7.44 -6.11
N LEU A 253 5.55 8.35 -6.43
CA LEU A 253 4.22 8.31 -5.84
C LEU A 253 3.49 7.13 -6.46
N VAL A 254 3.14 6.16 -5.63
CA VAL A 254 2.12 5.21 -6.06
C VAL A 254 0.82 5.98 -6.17
N THR A 255 0.13 5.82 -7.30
CA THR A 255 -1.14 6.50 -7.53
C THR A 255 -2.17 5.93 -6.56
N ILE A 256 -2.37 6.63 -5.44
CA ILE A 256 -3.49 6.37 -4.54
C ILE A 256 -4.76 6.75 -5.29
N SER A 257 -5.37 5.76 -5.92
CA SER A 257 -6.68 5.88 -6.55
C SER A 257 -7.76 5.75 -5.47
N ASP A 258 -8.84 6.52 -5.61
CA ASP A 258 -9.99 6.53 -4.69
C ASP A 258 -10.91 5.30 -4.84
#